data_AF-A0A143BFI8-F1
#
_entry.id   AF-A0A143BFI8-F1
#
_cell.length_a   1.000
_cell.length_b   1.000
_cell.length_c   1.000
_cell.angle_alpha   90.00
_cell.angle_beta   90.00
_cell.angle_gamma   90.00
#
_symmetry.space_group_name_H-M   'P 1'
#
loop_
_entity.id
_entity.type
_entity.pdbx_description
1 polymer ?
#
loop_
_entity_poly.entity_id
_entity_poly.type
_entity_poly.pdbx_seq_one_letter_code
_entity_poly.pdbx_strand_id
1 'polypeptide(L)'
;MAISIKDPDTDRLARELAAVTGESLTEAIRAALVERLERHQRPERRYPMREAALRIRERLNALPVVNAGAGIELEYDEHGLPA
;
A
#
# COMPACT_ATOMS: atom_id res chain seq x y z
N MET A 1 5.53 20.79 -26.07
CA MET A 1 6.75 21.37 -25.44
C MET A 1 7.82 20.30 -25.36
N ALA A 2 9.10 20.69 -25.47
CA ALA A 2 10.22 19.74 -25.47
C ALA A 2 10.94 19.75 -24.11
N ILE A 3 11.28 18.57 -23.61
CA ILE A 3 12.19 18.41 -22.48
C ILE A 3 13.61 18.23 -23.02
N SER A 4 14.58 19.00 -22.52
CA SER A 4 16.00 18.85 -22.88
C SER A 4 16.71 18.15 -21.72
N ILE A 5 17.16 16.93 -21.95
CA ILE A 5 17.97 16.17 -21.00
C ILE A 5 19.43 16.26 -21.48
N LYS A 6 20.31 16.88 -20.66
CA LYS A 6 21.74 17.04 -20.98
C LYS A 6 22.63 15.98 -20.32
N ASP A 7 22.02 15.09 -19.55
CA ASP A 7 22.70 13.99 -18.89
C ASP A 7 22.83 12.80 -19.86
N PRO A 8 24.06 12.36 -20.21
CA PRO A 8 24.28 11.33 -21.22
C PRO A 8 23.77 9.95 -20.77
N ASP A 9 23.79 9.67 -19.46
CA ASP A 9 23.27 8.41 -18.93
C ASP A 9 21.75 8.32 -19.06
N THR A 10 21.04 9.43 -18.81
CA THR A 10 19.59 9.51 -18.97
C THR A 10 19.18 9.36 -20.44
N ASP A 11 19.91 9.97 -21.39
CA ASP A 11 19.65 9.76 -22.84
C ASP A 11 19.87 8.29 -23.23
N ARG A 12 20.95 7.67 -22.76
CA ARG A 12 21.23 6.24 -23.01
C ARG A 12 20.11 5.35 -22.47
N LEU A 13 19.68 5.56 -21.22
CA LEU A 13 18.60 4.78 -20.60
C LEU A 13 17.27 4.96 -21.34
N ALA A 14 16.95 6.18 -21.76
CA ALA A 14 15.73 6.45 -22.51
C ALA A 14 15.72 5.75 -23.88
N ARG A 15 16.87 5.74 -24.57
CA ARG A 15 17.03 5.00 -25.85
C ARG A 15 16.95 3.50 -25.68
N GLU A 16 17.59 2.98 -24.63
CA GLU A 16 17.55 1.56 -24.30
C GLU A 16 16.11 1.11 -23.99
N LEU A 17 15.37 1.88 -23.18
CA LEU A 17 13.98 1.61 -22.88
C LEU A 17 13.12 1.58 -24.16
N ALA A 18 13.25 2.60 -25.01
CA ALA A 18 12.53 2.67 -26.28
C ALA A 18 12.84 1.49 -27.21
N ALA A 19 14.11 1.07 -27.27
CA ALA A 19 14.51 -0.09 -28.08
C ALA A 19 13.93 -1.42 -27.56
N VAL A 20 13.85 -1.58 -26.23
CA VAL A 20 13.29 -2.78 -25.60
C VAL A 20 11.77 -2.83 -25.72
N THR A 21 11.07 -1.68 -25.59
CA THR A 21 9.61 -1.63 -25.67
C THR A 21 9.08 -1.52 -27.10
N GLY A 22 9.93 -1.13 -28.06
CA GLY A 22 9.51 -0.84 -29.44
C GLY A 22 8.73 0.46 -29.59
N GLU A 23 8.78 1.33 -28.58
CA GLU A 23 8.08 2.61 -28.54
C GLU A 23 8.98 3.75 -29.06
N SER A 24 8.38 4.90 -29.38
CA SER A 24 9.18 6.10 -29.61
C SER A 24 9.86 6.57 -28.31
N LEU A 25 10.98 7.29 -28.44
CA LEU A 25 11.70 7.85 -27.28
C LEU A 25 10.78 8.68 -26.37
N THR A 26 9.84 9.43 -26.96
CA THR A 26 8.88 10.24 -26.20
C THR A 26 7.85 9.38 -25.46
N GLU A 27 7.33 8.32 -26.09
CA GLU A 27 6.39 7.40 -25.46
C GLU A 27 7.03 6.64 -24.30
N ALA A 28 8.23 6.09 -24.51
CA ALA A 28 8.99 5.38 -23.49
C ALA A 28 9.26 6.27 -22.25
N ILE A 29 9.71 7.52 -22.47
CA ILE A 29 9.92 8.48 -21.38
C ILE A 29 8.60 8.81 -20.68
N ARG A 30 7.53 9.06 -21.44
CA ARG A 30 6.22 9.37 -20.88
C ARG A 30 5.71 8.22 -20.01
N ALA A 31 5.78 6.99 -20.49
CA ALA A 31 5.34 5.80 -19.78
C ALA A 31 6.13 5.62 -18.47
N ALA A 32 7.45 5.68 -18.53
CA ALA A 32 8.31 5.56 -17.35
C ALA A 32 8.02 6.64 -16.28
N LEU A 33 7.76 7.89 -16.70
CA LEU A 33 7.40 8.97 -15.80
C LEU A 33 6.02 8.74 -15.17
N VAL A 34 5.02 8.33 -15.95
CA VAL A 34 3.68 8.00 -15.44
C VAL A 34 3.77 6.88 -14.41
N GLU A 35 4.44 5.77 -14.72
CA GLU A 35 4.59 4.64 -13.81
C GLU A 35 5.32 5.03 -12.51
N ARG A 36 6.35 5.87 -12.61
CA ARG A 36 7.08 6.35 -11.43
C ARG A 36 6.23 7.27 -10.57
N LEU A 37 5.46 8.15 -11.20
CA LEU A 37 4.53 9.04 -10.52
C LEU A 37 3.40 8.25 -9.87
N GLU A 38 2.80 7.27 -10.54
CA GLU A 38 1.75 6.42 -9.98
C GLU A 38 2.23 5.65 -8.75
N ARG A 39 3.46 5.13 -8.77
CA ARG A 39 4.06 4.47 -7.60
C ARG A 39 4.22 5.37 -6.39
N HIS A 40 4.42 6.67 -6.61
CA HIS A 40 4.61 7.68 -5.55
C HIS A 40 3.33 8.42 -5.18
N GLN A 41 2.37 8.52 -6.09
CA GLN A 41 1.06 9.15 -5.89
C GLN A 41 0.05 8.17 -5.30
N ARG A 42 0.21 6.86 -5.54
CA ARG A 42 -0.46 5.88 -4.69
C ARG A 42 -0.02 6.18 -3.27
N PRO A 43 -0.95 6.57 -2.37
CA PRO A 43 -0.60 6.68 -0.97
C PRO A 43 0.11 5.38 -0.62
N GLU A 44 1.29 5.44 0.00
CA GLU A 44 1.75 4.33 0.80
C GLU A 44 0.49 3.78 1.47
N ARG A 45 0.19 2.49 1.30
CA ARG A 45 -0.91 1.81 2.00
C ARG A 45 -0.59 1.79 3.49
N ARG A 46 -0.38 2.96 4.08
CA ARG A 46 -0.02 3.21 5.47
C ARG A 46 -1.27 3.20 6.33
N TYR A 47 -2.47 3.12 5.74
CA TYR A 47 -3.71 3.06 6.50
C TYR A 47 -4.88 2.19 6.03
N PRO A 48 -4.71 1.04 5.32
CA PRO A 48 -5.83 0.09 5.26
C PRO A 48 -6.10 -0.53 6.65
N MET A 49 -5.09 -0.76 7.49
CA MET A 49 -5.29 -1.44 8.77
C MET A 49 -5.97 -0.58 9.84
N ARG A 50 -5.59 0.70 10.03
CA ARG A 50 -6.24 1.53 11.06
C ARG A 50 -7.67 1.85 10.68
N GLU A 51 -7.95 2.19 9.43
CA GLU A 51 -9.32 2.43 8.99
C GLU A 51 -10.16 1.15 9.02
N ALA A 52 -9.58 0.00 8.65
CA ALA A 52 -10.26 -1.28 8.81
C ALA A 52 -10.50 -1.61 10.29
N ALA A 53 -9.54 -1.37 11.18
CA ALA A 53 -9.68 -1.58 12.61
C ALA A 53 -10.73 -0.66 13.23
N LEU A 54 -10.78 0.61 12.81
CA LEU A 54 -11.81 1.56 13.23
C LEU A 54 -13.20 1.11 12.78
N ARG A 55 -13.35 0.67 11.52
CA ARG A 55 -14.62 0.14 11.00
C ARG A 55 -15.06 -1.13 11.73
N ILE A 56 -14.14 -2.04 12.03
CA ILE A 56 -14.45 -3.25 12.82
C ILE A 56 -14.90 -2.85 14.22
N ARG A 57 -14.20 -1.93 14.88
CA ARG A 57 -14.53 -1.45 16.23
C ARG A 57 -15.92 -0.79 16.27
N GLU A 58 -16.22 0.09 15.32
CA GLU A 58 -17.54 0.73 15.23
C GLU A 58 -18.66 -0.30 15.05
N ARG A 59 -18.44 -1.29 14.17
CA ARG A 59 -19.40 -2.38 13.97
C ARG A 59 -19.61 -3.19 15.25
N LEU A 60 -18.54 -3.53 15.97
CA LEU A 60 -18.63 -4.29 17.22
C LEU A 60 -19.36 -3.50 18.32
N ASN A 61 -19.07 -2.20 18.46
CA ASN A 61 -19.71 -1.35 19.45
C ASN A 61 -21.21 -1.14 19.21
N ALA A 62 -21.68 -1.27 17.96
CA ALA A 62 -23.08 -1.16 17.63
C ALA A 62 -23.89 -2.44 17.94
N LEU A 63 -23.24 -3.56 18.28
CA LEU A 63 -23.92 -4.80 18.61
C LEU A 63 -24.42 -4.78 20.06
N PRO A 64 -25.63 -5.30 20.33
CA PRO A 64 -26.14 -5.43 21.69
C PRO A 64 -25.29 -6.42 22.48
N VAL A 65 -24.96 -6.09 23.73
CA VAL A 65 -24.25 -6.99 24.64
C VAL A 65 -25.23 -8.06 25.12
N VAL A 66 -25.08 -9.29 24.61
CA VAL A 66 -25.98 -10.42 24.89
C VAL A 66 -25.71 -11.04 26.27
N ASN A 67 -24.48 -10.95 26.79
CA ASN A 67 -24.07 -11.50 28.09
C ASN A 67 -23.03 -10.60 28.76
N ALA A 68 -23.47 -9.56 29.47
CA ALA A 68 -22.59 -8.60 30.14
C ALA A 68 -21.92 -9.13 31.42
N GLY A 69 -22.13 -10.40 31.77
CA GLY A 69 -21.63 -11.00 33.01
C GLY A 69 -21.30 -12.49 32.90
N ALA A 70 -21.29 -13.07 31.70
CA ALA A 70 -20.77 -14.43 31.50
C ALA A 70 -19.24 -14.36 31.41
N GLY A 71 -18.60 -13.93 32.49
CA GLY A 71 -17.19 -14.20 32.67
C GLY A 71 -17.06 -15.71 32.73
N ILE A 72 -16.44 -16.31 31.72
CA ILE A 72 -15.85 -17.63 31.91
C ILE A 72 -14.71 -17.34 32.88
N GLU A 73 -14.78 -17.86 34.09
CA GLU A 73 -13.63 -17.87 34.98
C GLU A 73 -12.62 -18.79 34.32
N LEU A 74 -11.69 -18.18 33.59
CA LEU A 74 -10.63 -18.90 32.91
C LEU A 74 -9.63 -19.25 34.02
N GLU A 75 -9.73 -20.47 34.52
CA GLU A 75 -8.75 -21.05 35.43
C GLU A 75 -7.44 -21.21 34.66
N TYR A 76 -6.58 -20.21 34.80
CA TYR A 76 -5.22 -20.25 34.28
C TYR A 76 -4.27 -20.68 35.39
N ASP A 77 -3.34 -21.57 35.07
CA ASP A 77 -2.24 -21.88 35.96
C ASP A 77 -1.29 -20.68 36.13
N GLU A 78 -0.26 -20.85 36.98
CA GLU A 78 0.77 -19.82 37.23
C GLU A 78 1.58 -19.40 35.98
N HIS A 79 1.40 -20.12 34.86
CA HIS A 79 2.02 -19.85 33.57
C HIS A 79 1.05 -19.29 32.53
N GLY A 80 -0.22 -19.06 32.89
CA GLY A 80 -1.22 -18.50 31.99
C GLY A 80 -1.79 -19.52 31.00
N LEU A 81 -1.65 -20.83 31.28
CA LEU A 81 -2.23 -21.90 30.46
C LEU A 81 -3.56 -22.37 31.05
N PRO A 82 -4.56 -22.67 30.20
CA PRO A 82 -5.83 -23.22 30.69
C PRO A 82 -5.56 -24.59 31.32
N ALA A 83 -6.04 -24.78 32.55
CA ALA A 83 -6.01 -26.07 33.24
C ALA A 83 -6.96 -27.09 32.59
#